data_AF-A0A9D2MBM8-F1
#
_entry.id   AF-A0A9D2MBM8-F1
#
_cell.length_a   1.000
_cell.length_b   1.000
_cell.length_c   1.000
_cell.angle_alpha   90.00
_cell.angle_beta   90.00
_cell.angle_gamma   90.00
#
_symmetry.space_group_name_H-M   'P 1'
#
loop_
_entity.id
_entity.type
_entity.pdbx_description
1 polymer ?
#
loop_
_entity_poly.entity_id
_entity_poly.type
_entity_poly.pdbx_seq_one_letter_code
_entity_poly.pdbx_strand_id
1 'polypeptide(L)' 'EGDRESGESTTVLLSRGSAGEETVAVEQRSPQFRGALVVCSGGDDPAVRLTLTQAVSAVTGLGADRISICKGIEGK' A
#
# COMPACT_ATOMS: atom_id res chain seq x y z
N GLU A 1 -0.81 17.74 13.38
CA GLU A 1 0.25 18.67 12.92
C GLU A 1 1.27 17.86 12.14
N GLY A 2 1.70 18.37 10.97
CA GLY A 2 2.53 17.68 9.96
C GLY A 2 1.69 16.90 8.93
N ASP A 3 1.76 17.10 7.62
CA ASP A 3 2.58 17.94 6.75
C ASP A 3 1.71 18.29 5.53
N ARG A 4 1.57 19.58 5.20
CA ARG A 4 0.95 20.01 3.94
C ARG A 4 2.08 20.20 2.95
N GLU A 5 2.47 19.12 2.29
CA GLU A 5 3.38 19.18 1.16
C GLU A 5 2.64 19.86 -0.01
N SER A 6 2.80 21.18 -0.12
CA SER A 6 2.35 21.96 -1.26
C SER A 6 3.31 21.70 -2.42
N GLY A 7 3.12 20.58 -3.11
CA GLY A 7 3.86 20.27 -4.33
C GLY A 7 3.49 21.24 -5.45
N GLU A 8 4.49 21.95 -5.97
CA GLU A 8 4.37 22.72 -7.22
C GLU A 8 4.32 21.73 -8.39
N SER A 9 3.14 21.53 -8.97
CA SER A 9 2.94 20.64 -10.12
C SER A 9 3.31 21.34 -11.43
N THR A 10 4.42 20.94 -12.05
CA THR A 10 4.80 21.39 -13.40
C THR A 10 4.39 20.32 -14.42
N THR A 11 3.48 20.65 -15.33
CA THR A 11 3.04 19.75 -16.41
C THR A 11 3.99 19.85 -17.60
N VAL A 12 4.61 18.73 -17.98
CA VAL A 12 5.48 18.64 -19.16
C VAL A 12 4.71 18.12 -20.37
N LEU A 13 4.61 18.92 -21.44
CA LEU A 13 4.07 18.49 -22.73
C LEU A 13 5.23 18.07 -23.65
N LEU A 14 5.13 16.86 -24.22
CA LEU A 14 6.05 16.37 -25.24
C LEU A 14 5.47 16.66 -26.63
N SER A 15 5.95 17.72 -27.29
CA SER A 15 5.57 18.00 -28.68
C SER A 15 6.37 17.13 -29.64
N ARG A 16 5.78 16.01 -30.09
CA ARG A 16 6.27 15.25 -31.26
C ARG A 16 5.48 15.77 -32.46
N GLY A 17 6.19 16.39 -33.40
CA GLY A 17 5.61 17.20 -34.48
C GLY A 17 4.39 16.57 -35.18
N SER A 18 3.36 17.41 -35.35
CA SER A 18 2.23 17.27 -36.28
C SER A 18 1.47 15.93 -36.28
N ALA A 19 0.99 15.47 -35.11
CA ALA A 19 -0.33 14.84 -34.93
C ALA A 19 -0.45 14.28 -33.51
N GLY A 20 -0.99 15.07 -32.57
CA GLY A 20 -1.39 14.61 -31.24
C GLY A 20 -0.42 15.01 -30.12
N GLU A 21 -0.97 15.65 -29.09
CA GLU A 21 -0.31 15.87 -27.81
C GLU A 21 -0.48 14.59 -26.97
N GLU A 22 0.61 13.91 -26.64
CA GLU A 22 0.59 12.69 -25.82
C GLU A 22 0.93 13.04 -24.36
N THR A 23 0.01 12.79 -23.44
CA THR A 23 0.23 13.00 -22.00
C THR A 23 1.07 11.87 -21.43
N VAL A 24 2.18 12.20 -20.78
CA VAL A 24 2.98 11.22 -20.03
C VAL A 24 2.51 11.19 -18.58
N ALA A 25 2.26 9.99 -18.05
CA ALA A 25 1.99 9.81 -16.63
C ALA A 25 3.25 10.20 -15.83
N VAL A 26 3.17 11.29 -15.07
CA VAL A 26 4.29 11.80 -14.27
C VAL A 26 4.43 11.04 -12.94
N GLU A 27 3.29 10.62 -12.36
CA GLU A 27 3.25 9.88 -11.10
C GLU A 27 1.99 9.00 -11.08
N GLN A 28 2.13 7.76 -10.63
CA GLN A 28 1.00 6.85 -10.41
C GLN A 28 0.84 6.60 -8.92
N ARG A 29 -0.17 7.21 -8.29
CA ARG A 29 -0.48 6.98 -6.88
C ARG A 29 -1.36 5.74 -6.70
N SER A 30 -0.87 4.80 -5.88
CA SER A 30 -1.66 3.67 -5.40
C SER A 30 -2.69 4.12 -4.34
N PRO A 31 -3.82 3.40 -4.19
CA PRO A 31 -4.76 3.68 -3.11
C PRO A 31 -4.09 3.49 -1.74
N GLN A 32 -4.46 4.33 -0.77
CA GLN A 32 -4.03 4.14 0.61
C GLN A 32 -4.82 3.02 1.27
N PHE A 33 -4.14 1.97 1.72
CA PHE A 33 -4.74 0.92 2.53
C PHE A 33 -5.12 1.48 3.90
N ARG A 34 -6.37 1.23 4.33
CA ARG A 34 -6.88 1.67 5.64
C ARG A 34 -6.66 0.61 6.73
N GLY A 35 -6.52 -0.65 6.36
CA GLY A 35 -6.26 -1.76 7.27
C GLY A 35 -6.10 -3.09 6.53
N ALA A 36 -5.70 -4.13 7.25
CA ALA A 36 -5.50 -5.47 6.72
C ALA A 36 -6.05 -6.54 7.67
N LEU A 37 -6.70 -7.55 7.09
CA LEU A 37 -7.08 -8.79 7.78
C LEU A 37 -6.28 -9.94 7.15
N VAL A 38 -5.56 -10.70 7.98
CA VAL A 38 -4.78 -11.87 7.57
C VAL A 38 -5.38 -13.10 8.24
N VAL A 39 -5.69 -14.12 7.44
CA VAL A 39 -6.16 -15.41 7.93
C VAL A 39 -5.14 -16.47 7.52
N CYS A 40 -4.51 -17.12 8.51
CA CYS A 40 -3.47 -18.11 8.25
C CYS A 40 -3.51 -19.24 9.28
N SER A 41 -2.97 -20.40 8.93
CA SER A 41 -2.61 -21.42 9.92
C SER A 41 -1.61 -20.83 10.91
N GLY A 42 -1.74 -21.18 12.19
CA GLY A 42 -0.91 -20.61 13.26
C GLY A 42 -1.14 -19.11 13.51
N GLY A 43 -2.26 -18.52 13.07
CA GLY A 43 -2.59 -17.12 13.39
C GLY A 43 -2.80 -16.83 14.89
N ASP A 44 -2.84 -17.88 15.71
CA ASP A 44 -2.81 -17.88 17.18
C ASP A 44 -1.39 -17.98 17.78
N ASP A 45 -0.39 -18.35 16.99
CA ASP A 45 1.02 -18.39 17.40
C ASP A 45 1.60 -16.96 17.45
N PRO A 46 2.12 -16.50 18.60
CA PRO A 46 2.68 -15.15 18.73
C PRO A 46 3.89 -14.88 17.80
N ALA A 47 4.70 -15.89 17.49
CA ALA A 47 5.83 -15.74 16.58
C ALA A 47 5.36 -15.53 15.13
N VAL A 48 4.33 -16.27 14.71
CA VAL A 48 3.67 -16.10 13.41
C VAL A 48 3.01 -14.73 13.33
N ARG A 49 2.29 -14.31 14.38
CA ARG A 49 1.65 -12.98 14.44
C ARG A 49 2.66 -11.85 14.29
N LEU A 50 3.77 -11.89 15.04
CA LEU A 50 4.82 -10.88 14.94
C LEU A 50 5.39 -10.79 13.51
N THR A 51 5.72 -11.95 12.94
CA THR A 51 6.31 -12.04 11.60
C THR A 51 5.37 -11.47 10.54
N LEU A 52 4.09 -11.84 10.60
CA LEU A 52 3.09 -11.37 9.64
C LEU A 52 2.76 -9.89 9.82
N THR A 53 2.67 -9.38 11.04
CA THR A 53 2.48 -7.94 11.27
C THR A 53 3.64 -7.14 10.66
N GLN A 54 4.88 -7.56 10.90
CA GLN A 54 6.06 -6.89 10.32
C GLN A 54 6.06 -6.92 8.79
N ALA A 55 5.77 -8.08 8.19
CA ALA A 55 5.72 -8.24 6.75
C ALA A 55 4.63 -7.38 6.09
N VAL A 56 3.42 -7.39 6.65
CA VAL A 56 2.29 -6.60 6.14
C VAL A 56 2.58 -5.11 6.29
N SER A 57 3.14 -4.67 7.42
CA SER A 57 3.55 -3.28 7.61
C SER A 57 4.58 -2.84 6.56
N ALA A 58 5.60 -3.66 6.28
CA ALA A 58 6.65 -3.33 5.32
C ALA A 58 6.12 -3.18 3.88
N VAL A 59 5.14 -3.99 3.49
CA VAL A 59 4.62 -3.99 2.11
C VAL A 59 3.53 -2.93 1.90
N THR A 60 2.73 -2.64 2.93
CA THR A 60 1.52 -1.80 2.79
C THR A 60 1.66 -0.41 3.41
N GLY A 61 2.66 -0.19 4.27
CA GLY A 61 2.78 1.02 5.08
C GLY A 61 1.74 1.11 6.21
N LEU A 62 0.97 0.05 6.46
CA LEU A 62 0.02 0.01 7.58
C LEU A 62 0.75 -0.07 8.92
N GLY A 63 0.31 0.74 9.87
CA GLY A 63 0.68 0.55 11.28
C GLY A 63 0.12 -0.76 11.83
N ALA A 64 0.82 -1.33 12.82
CA ALA A 64 0.42 -2.57 13.47
C ALA A 64 -0.99 -2.51 14.10
N ASP A 65 -1.44 -1.32 14.50
CA ASP A 65 -2.79 -1.03 15.01
C ASP A 65 -3.90 -1.25 13.97
N ARG A 66 -3.55 -1.30 12.68
CA ARG A 66 -4.50 -1.51 11.56
C ARG A 66 -4.39 -2.90 10.92
N ILE A 67 -3.65 -3.82 11.54
CA ILE A 67 -3.43 -5.17 11.03
C ILE A 67 -4.03 -6.16 12.02
N SER A 68 -4.99 -6.97 11.57
CA SER A 68 -5.60 -8.05 12.36
C SER A 68 -5.20 -9.41 11.79
N ILE A 69 -4.74 -10.31 12.66
CA ILE A 69 -4.32 -11.67 12.30
C ILE A 69 -5.20 -12.66 13.06
N CYS A 70 -5.85 -13.53 12.29
CA CYS A 70 -6.78 -14.55 12.75
C CYS A 70 -6.29 -15.95 12.37
N LYS A 71 -6.50 -16.92 13.26
CA LYS A 71 -6.30 -18.34 12.93
C LYS A 71 -7.32 -18.77 11.88
N GLY A 72 -6.83 -19.29 10.76
CA GLY A 72 -7.66 -19.95 9.76
C GLY A 72 -8.15 -21.31 10.25
N ILE A 73 -9.33 -21.73 9.80
CA ILE A 73 -9.79 -23.10 10.04
C ILE A 73 -8.91 -24.06 9.23
N GLU A 74 -8.35 -25.07 9.88
CA GLU A 74 -7.73 -26.19 9.18
C GLU A 74 -8.87 -27.05 8.63
N GLY A 75 -9.04 -27.02 7.30
CA GLY A 75 -10.04 -27.85 6.62
C GLY A 75 -9.77 -29.32 6.92
N LYS A 76 -10.80 -30.02 7.41
CA LYS A 76 -10.83 -31.49 7.39
C LYS A 76 -11.26 -31.98 6.02
#